data_AF-A0A1J9PLY2-F1
#
_entry.id   AF-A0A1J9PLY2-F1
#
_cell.length_a   1.000
_cell.length_b   1.000
_cell.length_c   1.000
_cell.angle_alpha   90.00
_cell.angle_beta   90.00
_cell.angle_gamma   90.00
#
_symmetry.space_group_name_H-M   'P 1'
#
loop_
_entity.id
_entity.type
_entity.pdbx_description
1 polymer ?
#
loop_
_entity_poly.entity_id
_entity_poly.type
_entity_poly.pdbx_seq_one_letter_code
_entity_poly.pdbx_strand_id
1 'polypeptide(L)'
;MEAAAKLFFSSPRFAVAGASADPSKFGYKILAWYHQHSLPITPLNPRASEIPLPSQTYATVPSPSALSSPTQTSLSIVTPPKVTLAVLKEAKSVDIPAVWLQPGTFDDEVLEYARKNFKAAVAGEEGGSNGSEGWCVLVDGEDVLAAAGVNWTAQKL
;
A
#
# COMPACT_ATOMS: atom_id res chain seq x y z
N MET A 1 15.79 -6.11 -0.83
CA MET A 1 14.41 -5.57 -0.77
C MET A 1 13.35 -6.55 -1.26
N GLU A 2 13.65 -7.47 -2.17
CA GLU A 2 12.72 -8.57 -2.54
C GLU A 2 12.13 -9.31 -1.32
N ALA A 3 12.94 -9.61 -0.29
CA ALA A 3 12.46 -10.21 0.95
C ALA A 3 11.46 -9.32 1.73
N ALA A 4 11.64 -7.99 1.69
CA ALA A 4 10.71 -7.04 2.31
C ALA A 4 9.40 -6.98 1.52
N ALA A 5 9.46 -7.04 0.19
CA ALA A 5 8.28 -7.09 -0.68
C ALA A 5 7.48 -8.38 -0.50
N LYS A 6 8.16 -9.53 -0.38
CA LYS A 6 7.52 -10.81 0.00
C LYS A 6 6.87 -10.73 1.38
N LEU A 7 7.56 -10.16 2.36
CA LEU A 7 7.00 -9.99 3.71
C LEU A 7 5.78 -9.06 3.70
N PHE A 8 5.79 -8.01 2.89
CA PHE A 8 4.64 -7.12 2.72
C PHE A 8 3.39 -7.89 2.28
N PHE A 9 3.51 -8.76 1.27
CA PHE A 9 2.37 -9.56 0.77
C PHE A 9 2.01 -10.77 1.64
N SER A 10 2.78 -11.09 2.69
CA SER A 10 2.43 -12.15 3.65
C SER A 10 1.30 -11.76 4.62
N SER A 11 0.94 -10.48 4.69
CA SER A 11 -0.19 -10.03 5.50
C SER A 11 -1.53 -10.48 4.89
N PRO A 12 -2.52 -10.86 5.72
CA PRO A 12 -3.83 -11.29 5.23
C PRO A 12 -4.71 -10.13 4.74
N ARG A 13 -4.36 -8.88 5.07
CA ARG A 13 -5.10 -7.68 4.69
C ARG A 13 -4.17 -6.58 4.21
N PHE A 14 -4.73 -5.69 3.42
CA PHE A 14 -4.03 -4.55 2.85
C PHE A 14 -4.83 -3.26 3.07
N ALA A 15 -4.12 -2.14 3.08
CA ALA A 15 -4.70 -0.82 3.09
C ALA A 15 -3.96 0.08 2.10
N VAL A 16 -4.65 1.08 1.54
CA VAL A 16 -4.04 2.08 0.65
C VAL A 16 -4.24 3.50 1.17
N ALA A 17 -3.17 4.11 1.68
CA ALA A 17 -3.14 5.52 2.09
C ALA A 17 -2.98 6.43 0.88
N GLY A 18 -3.87 7.40 0.74
CA GLY A 18 -3.95 8.26 -0.44
C GLY A 18 -4.92 7.74 -1.50
N ALA A 19 -5.86 6.87 -1.11
CA ALA A 19 -6.92 6.39 -1.98
C ALA A 19 -7.76 7.55 -2.53
N SER A 20 -8.23 7.44 -3.77
CA SER A 20 -8.97 8.50 -4.45
C SER A 20 -10.13 7.93 -5.26
N ALA A 21 -11.23 8.66 -5.34
CA ALA A 21 -12.35 8.36 -6.25
C ALA A 21 -12.10 8.84 -7.70
N ASP A 22 -11.09 9.69 -7.91
CA ASP A 22 -10.68 10.17 -9.23
C ASP A 22 -9.82 9.10 -9.96
N PRO A 23 -10.30 8.51 -11.08
CA PRO A 23 -9.61 7.45 -11.81
C PRO A 23 -8.27 7.85 -12.42
N SER A 24 -8.02 9.15 -12.60
CA SER A 24 -6.75 9.63 -13.12
C SER A 24 -5.59 9.46 -12.11
N LYS A 25 -5.91 9.40 -10.81
CA LYS A 25 -4.92 9.39 -9.72
C LYS A 25 -4.42 7.99 -9.39
N PHE A 26 -3.14 7.90 -9.01
CA PHE A 26 -2.52 6.64 -8.61
C PHE A 26 -3.22 5.96 -7.42
N GLY A 27 -3.75 6.73 -6.47
CA GLY A 27 -4.53 6.18 -5.36
C GLY A 27 -5.76 5.38 -5.80
N TYR A 28 -6.40 5.76 -6.92
CA TYR A 28 -7.47 4.97 -7.52
C TYR A 28 -6.92 3.73 -8.21
N LYS A 29 -5.89 3.90 -9.06
CA LYS A 29 -5.28 2.80 -9.83
C LYS A 29 -4.74 1.68 -8.94
N ILE A 30 -4.15 2.05 -7.80
CA ILE A 30 -3.62 1.08 -6.83
C ILE A 30 -4.77 0.38 -6.10
N LEU A 31 -5.80 1.09 -5.65
CA LEU A 31 -7.00 0.45 -5.07
C LEU A 31 -7.63 -0.54 -6.06
N ALA A 32 -7.79 -0.12 -7.32
CA ALA A 32 -8.27 -0.94 -8.41
C ALA A 32 -7.40 -2.19 -8.63
N TRP A 33 -6.07 -2.06 -8.59
CA TRP A 33 -5.15 -3.19 -8.71
C TRP A 33 -5.37 -4.23 -7.60
N TYR A 34 -5.43 -3.81 -6.32
CA TYR A 34 -5.70 -4.75 -5.22
C TYR A 34 -7.06 -5.43 -5.36
N HIS A 35 -8.10 -4.69 -5.78
CA HIS A 35 -9.41 -5.24 -6.06
C HIS A 35 -9.36 -6.30 -7.17
N GLN A 36 -8.77 -5.97 -8.32
CA GLN A 36 -8.63 -6.89 -9.45
C GLN A 36 -7.85 -8.16 -9.07
N HIS A 37 -6.95 -8.08 -8.09
CA HIS A 37 -6.20 -9.22 -7.58
C HIS A 37 -6.89 -9.91 -6.39
N SER A 38 -8.18 -9.68 -6.16
CA SER A 38 -8.95 -10.28 -5.05
C SER A 38 -8.31 -10.13 -3.67
N LEU A 39 -7.43 -9.14 -3.48
CA LEU A 39 -6.71 -8.93 -2.23
C LEU A 39 -7.60 -8.11 -1.28
N PRO A 40 -7.78 -8.52 -0.01
CA PRO A 40 -8.59 -7.76 0.94
C PRO A 40 -8.01 -6.37 1.17
N ILE A 41 -8.69 -5.33 0.69
CA ILE A 41 -8.19 -3.96 0.66
C ILE A 41 -9.14 -3.00 1.37
N THR A 42 -8.58 -2.09 2.18
CA THR A 42 -9.29 -0.95 2.78
C THR A 42 -8.68 0.37 2.31
N PRO A 43 -9.43 1.24 1.61
CA PRO A 43 -8.94 2.55 1.23
C PRO A 43 -8.89 3.52 2.42
N LEU A 44 -7.80 4.29 2.51
CA LEU A 44 -7.63 5.36 3.49
C LEU A 44 -7.79 6.71 2.80
N ASN A 45 -8.84 7.44 3.20
CA ASN A 45 -9.12 8.79 2.74
C ASN A 45 -9.90 9.56 3.82
N PRO A 46 -9.34 10.65 4.39
CA PRO A 46 -10.03 11.41 5.43
C PRO A 46 -11.14 12.34 4.90
N ARG A 47 -11.33 12.45 3.57
CA ARG A 47 -12.26 13.42 2.93
C ARG A 47 -13.44 12.77 2.24
N ALA A 48 -13.26 11.60 1.64
CA ALA A 48 -14.31 10.85 0.97
C ALA A 48 -14.68 9.66 1.83
N SER A 49 -15.97 9.43 2.12
CA SER A 49 -16.45 8.31 2.92
C SER A 49 -16.39 6.96 2.19
N GLU A 50 -16.44 7.00 0.86
CA GLU A 50 -16.40 5.83 0.00
C GLU A 50 -15.63 6.10 -1.30
N ILE A 51 -15.18 5.03 -1.94
CA ILE A 51 -14.58 5.07 -3.28
C ILE A 51 -15.28 4.02 -4.15
N PRO A 52 -15.98 4.45 -5.22
CA PRO A 52 -16.58 3.52 -6.17
C PRO A 52 -15.55 3.02 -7.19
N LEU A 53 -15.45 1.70 -7.32
CA LEU A 53 -14.98 1.03 -8.53
C LEU A 53 -16.21 0.55 -9.32
N PRO A 54 -16.12 0.34 -10.65
CA PRO A 54 -17.29 -0.05 -11.45
C PRO A 54 -18.06 -1.29 -10.95
N SER A 55 -17.42 -2.26 -10.28
CA SER A 55 -17.99 -3.51 -9.79
C SER A 55 -18.21 -3.54 -8.27
N GLN A 56 -17.58 -2.63 -7.52
CA GLN A 56 -17.57 -2.63 -6.06
C GLN A 56 -17.32 -1.21 -5.50
N THR A 57 -18.13 -0.81 -4.51
CA THR A 57 -17.86 0.38 -3.71
C THR A 57 -17.19 0.00 -2.40
N TYR A 58 -16.10 0.69 -2.06
CA TYR A 58 -15.37 0.50 -0.82
C TYR A 58 -15.63 1.64 0.16
N ALA A 59 -16.07 1.32 1.37
CA ALA A 59 -16.03 2.27 2.48
C ALA A 59 -14.57 2.60 2.81
N THR A 60 -14.32 3.86 3.15
CA THR A 60 -12.99 4.33 3.54
C THR A 60 -12.88 4.44 5.06
N VAL A 61 -11.65 4.47 5.53
CA VAL A 61 -11.32 4.94 6.89
C VAL A 61 -10.40 6.16 6.80
N PRO A 62 -10.40 7.07 7.78
CA PRO A 62 -9.64 8.30 7.67
C PRO A 62 -8.12 8.10 7.78
N SER A 63 -7.68 7.05 8.48
CA SER A 63 -6.28 6.87 8.85
C SER A 63 -5.97 5.43 9.30
N PRO A 64 -4.68 5.06 9.50
CA PRO A 64 -4.30 3.72 9.94
C PRO A 64 -4.94 3.27 11.26
N SER A 65 -5.15 4.17 12.23
CA SER A 65 -5.72 3.80 13.54
C SER A 65 -7.20 3.42 13.49
N ALA A 66 -7.89 3.77 12.41
CA ALA A 66 -9.29 3.40 12.18
C ALA A 66 -9.45 2.04 11.45
N LEU A 67 -8.34 1.35 11.11
CA LEU A 67 -8.39 0.00 10.58
C LEU A 67 -8.91 -0.99 11.63
N SER A 68 -9.70 -1.96 11.21
CA SER A 68 -10.26 -2.99 12.10
C SER A 68 -9.24 -4.00 12.63
N SER A 69 -8.10 -4.16 11.95
CA SER A 69 -7.07 -5.15 12.31
C SER A 69 -5.67 -4.70 11.85
N PRO A 70 -5.15 -3.56 12.35
CA PRO A 70 -3.92 -2.95 11.83
C PRO A 70 -2.69 -3.87 11.94
N THR A 71 -2.59 -4.70 12.99
CA THR A 71 -1.47 -5.65 13.18
C THR A 71 -1.42 -6.77 12.14
N GLN A 72 -2.49 -6.93 11.36
CA GLN A 72 -2.64 -7.92 10.28
C GLN A 72 -2.74 -7.24 8.90
N THR A 73 -2.46 -5.93 8.81
CA THR A 73 -2.65 -5.15 7.60
C THR A 73 -1.34 -4.54 7.11
N SER A 74 -0.90 -4.89 5.91
CA SER A 74 0.19 -4.19 5.23
C SER A 74 -0.32 -2.91 4.55
N LEU A 75 0.46 -1.83 4.57
CA LEU A 75 0.02 -0.51 4.11
C LEU A 75 0.75 -0.04 2.85
N SER A 76 0.03 0.06 1.74
CA SER A 76 0.48 0.74 0.52
C SER A 76 0.27 2.25 0.66
N ILE A 77 1.28 3.06 0.33
CA ILE A 77 1.26 4.51 0.54
C ILE A 77 1.49 5.23 -0.78
N VAL A 78 0.59 6.18 -1.08
CA VAL A 78 0.53 6.97 -2.32
C VAL A 78 0.39 8.47 -2.02
N THR A 79 0.85 8.91 -0.84
CA THR A 79 0.76 10.30 -0.39
C THR A 79 2.08 11.05 -0.59
N PRO A 80 2.07 12.40 -0.69
CA PRO A 80 3.30 13.18 -0.72
C PRO A 80 4.15 13.00 0.56
N PRO A 81 5.49 13.17 0.51
CA PRO A 81 6.41 12.80 1.60
C PRO A 81 6.02 13.32 2.99
N LYS A 82 5.65 14.61 3.10
CA LYS A 82 5.20 15.21 4.36
C LYS A 82 4.00 14.48 4.99
N VAL A 83 3.06 14.03 4.16
CA VAL A 83 1.88 13.28 4.61
C VAL A 83 2.27 11.83 4.89
N THR A 84 3.13 11.23 4.06
CA THR A 84 3.64 9.88 4.26
C THR A 84 4.29 9.72 5.62
N LEU A 85 5.14 10.66 6.06
CA LEU A 85 5.78 10.58 7.37
C LEU A 85 4.76 10.56 8.53
N ALA A 86 3.70 11.35 8.43
CA ALA A 86 2.62 11.34 9.42
C ALA A 86 1.86 10.00 9.43
N VAL A 87 1.54 9.48 8.23
CA VAL A 87 0.90 8.17 8.06
C VAL A 87 1.78 7.05 8.63
N LEU A 88 3.10 7.08 8.42
CA LEU A 88 4.03 6.10 8.96
C LEU A 88 4.08 6.14 10.50
N LYS A 89 4.10 7.33 11.10
CA LYS A 89 4.07 7.48 12.57
C LYS A 89 2.79 6.89 13.16
N GLU A 90 1.65 7.14 12.54
CA GLU A 90 0.38 6.58 12.98
C GLU A 90 0.32 5.07 12.76
N ALA A 91 0.70 4.59 11.57
CA ALA A 91 0.79 3.17 11.24
C ALA A 91 1.66 2.41 12.25
N LYS A 92 2.79 3.00 12.66
CA LYS A 92 3.67 2.46 13.70
C LYS A 92 2.97 2.38 15.06
N SER A 93 2.20 3.41 15.44
CA SER A 93 1.49 3.45 16.73
C SER A 93 0.42 2.37 16.89
N VAL A 94 -0.06 1.80 15.78
CA VAL A 94 -1.04 0.70 15.76
C VAL A 94 -0.47 -0.62 15.25
N ASP A 95 0.87 -0.74 15.27
CA ASP A 95 1.62 -1.96 14.96
C ASP A 95 1.37 -2.55 13.56
N ILE A 96 1.16 -1.70 12.55
CA ILE A 96 1.20 -2.13 11.15
C ILE A 96 2.57 -2.78 10.86
N PRO A 97 2.61 -4.02 10.35
CA PRO A 97 3.85 -4.78 10.24
C PRO A 97 4.76 -4.31 9.09
N ALA A 98 4.16 -3.93 7.95
CA ALA A 98 4.89 -3.66 6.73
C ALA A 98 4.27 -2.53 5.91
N VAL A 99 5.13 -1.78 5.21
CA VAL A 99 4.76 -0.63 4.38
C VAL A 99 5.37 -0.73 2.99
N TRP A 100 4.64 -0.26 1.99
CA TRP A 100 5.13 -0.10 0.62
C TRP A 100 4.91 1.33 0.16
N LEU A 101 6.00 2.05 -0.07
CA LEU A 101 5.99 3.44 -0.47
C LEU A 101 6.19 3.50 -1.98
N GLN A 102 5.18 3.96 -2.70
CA GLN A 102 5.26 4.11 -4.16
C GLN A 102 6.29 5.20 -4.53
N PRO A 103 6.80 5.21 -5.77
CA PRO A 103 7.66 6.28 -6.25
C PRO A 103 7.05 7.66 -6.01
N GLY A 104 7.88 8.63 -5.59
CA GLY A 104 7.47 10.00 -5.29
C GLY A 104 6.77 10.20 -3.93
N THR A 105 6.65 9.16 -3.10
CA THR A 105 5.97 9.25 -1.78
C THR A 105 6.93 9.42 -0.61
N PHE A 106 8.24 9.45 -0.86
CA PHE A 106 9.28 9.49 0.15
C PHE A 106 10.38 10.50 -0.20
N ASP A 107 11.04 10.97 0.84
CA ASP A 107 12.35 11.61 0.87
C ASP A 107 13.26 10.80 1.82
N ASP A 108 14.47 11.29 2.09
CA ASP A 108 15.43 10.59 2.96
C ASP A 108 14.89 10.36 4.38
N GLU A 109 14.17 11.33 4.96
CA GLU A 109 13.59 11.21 6.30
C GLU A 109 12.52 10.10 6.33
N VAL A 110 11.66 10.07 5.32
CA VAL A 110 10.64 9.04 5.18
C VAL A 110 11.25 7.65 5.04
N LEU A 111 12.29 7.50 4.19
CA LEU A 111 12.98 6.23 3.99
C LEU A 111 13.66 5.74 5.27
N GLU A 112 14.38 6.62 5.97
CA GLU A 112 15.04 6.29 7.24
C GLU A 112 14.00 5.84 8.28
N TYR A 113 12.92 6.60 8.43
CA TYR A 113 11.86 6.27 9.38
C TYR A 113 11.21 4.92 9.06
N ALA A 114 10.88 4.66 7.80
CA ALA A 114 10.25 3.41 7.39
C ALA A 114 11.16 2.19 7.67
N ARG A 115 12.43 2.27 7.25
CA ARG A 115 13.42 1.19 7.43
C ARG A 115 13.68 0.89 8.92
N LYS A 116 13.61 1.89 9.79
CA LYS A 116 13.85 1.74 11.23
C LYS A 116 12.67 1.14 12.01
N ASN A 117 11.43 1.39 11.58
CA ASN A 117 10.25 1.18 12.42
C ASN A 117 9.36 0.01 12.02
N PHE A 118 9.47 -0.49 10.79
CA PHE A 118 8.63 -1.54 10.24
C PHE A 118 9.41 -2.83 10.01
N LYS A 119 8.74 -3.98 10.07
CA LYS A 119 9.36 -5.29 9.79
C LYS A 119 9.78 -5.39 8.33
N ALA A 120 9.00 -4.76 7.44
CA ALA A 120 9.36 -4.55 6.04
C ALA A 120 8.98 -3.14 5.61
N ALA A 121 9.91 -2.50 4.89
CA ALA A 121 9.68 -1.26 4.17
C ALA A 121 10.15 -1.46 2.73
N VAL A 122 9.21 -1.39 1.79
CA VAL A 122 9.48 -1.48 0.34
C VAL A 122 9.46 -0.06 -0.21
N ALA A 123 10.61 0.44 -0.67
CA ALA A 123 10.75 1.81 -1.16
C ALA A 123 12.09 2.00 -1.89
N GLY A 124 12.22 3.05 -2.72
CA GLY A 124 13.45 3.35 -3.45
C GLY A 124 13.73 2.39 -4.60
N GLU A 125 14.95 2.44 -5.15
CA GLU A 125 15.34 1.70 -6.35
C GLU A 125 16.13 0.42 -6.06
N GLU A 126 16.58 0.23 -4.81
CA GLU A 126 17.47 -0.89 -4.50
C GLU A 126 16.74 -2.25 -4.60
N GLY A 127 17.46 -3.30 -4.95
CA GLY A 127 17.00 -4.67 -4.76
C GLY A 127 16.02 -5.24 -5.80
N GLY A 128 16.02 -4.72 -7.03
CA GLY A 128 15.51 -5.44 -8.20
C GLY A 128 14.10 -5.08 -8.66
N SER A 129 13.62 -3.86 -8.39
CA SER A 129 12.39 -3.38 -9.01
C SER A 129 12.55 -3.27 -10.54
N ASN A 130 11.48 -3.58 -11.27
CA ASN A 130 11.34 -3.35 -12.71
C ASN A 130 10.91 -1.90 -13.04
N GLY A 131 10.59 -1.09 -12.02
CA GLY A 131 10.20 0.31 -12.15
C GLY A 131 11.38 1.25 -12.34
N SER A 132 11.26 2.22 -13.25
CA SER A 132 12.30 3.22 -13.52
C SER A 132 12.53 4.23 -12.39
N GLU A 133 11.61 4.29 -11.43
CA GLU A 133 11.64 5.21 -10.27
C GLU A 133 11.52 4.44 -8.94
N GLY A 134 11.80 3.13 -8.97
CA GLY A 134 11.72 2.24 -7.82
C GLY A 134 10.44 1.43 -7.72
N TRP A 135 10.28 0.76 -6.56
CA TRP A 135 9.25 -0.26 -6.33
C TRP A 135 7.82 0.26 -6.52
N CYS A 136 7.11 -0.26 -7.52
CA CYS A 136 5.74 0.11 -7.83
C CYS A 136 4.82 -1.10 -7.81
N VAL A 137 3.71 -1.05 -7.06
CA VAL A 137 2.78 -2.19 -6.99
C VAL A 137 2.17 -2.51 -8.36
N LEU A 138 1.97 -1.50 -9.21
CA LEU A 138 1.43 -1.67 -10.56
C LEU A 138 2.42 -2.32 -11.54
N VAL A 139 3.70 -2.39 -11.18
CA VAL A 139 4.79 -2.91 -12.04
C VAL A 139 5.33 -4.21 -11.46
N ASP A 140 5.65 -4.21 -10.17
CA ASP A 140 6.32 -5.30 -9.47
C ASP A 140 5.35 -6.22 -8.70
N GLY A 141 4.09 -5.80 -8.50
CA GLY A 141 3.17 -6.46 -7.59
C GLY A 141 2.87 -7.91 -7.94
N GLU A 142 2.64 -8.22 -9.21
CA GLU A 142 2.35 -9.59 -9.66
C GLU A 142 3.55 -10.53 -9.47
N ASP A 143 4.74 -10.09 -9.84
CA ASP A 143 5.99 -10.86 -9.67
C ASP A 143 6.25 -11.15 -8.19
N VAL A 144 6.03 -10.16 -7.32
CA VAL A 144 6.23 -10.35 -5.88
C VAL A 144 5.13 -11.23 -5.28
N LEU A 145 3.86 -11.10 -5.70
CA LEU A 145 2.78 -12.00 -5.29
C LEU A 145 3.12 -13.45 -5.63
N ALA A 146 3.57 -13.71 -6.86
CA ALA A 146 3.99 -15.03 -7.30
C ALA A 146 5.18 -15.54 -6.47
N ALA A 147 6.19 -14.70 -6.26
CA ALA A 147 7.37 -15.05 -5.48
C ALA A 147 7.07 -15.26 -3.98
N ALA A 148 6.00 -14.65 -3.45
CA ALA A 148 5.49 -14.84 -2.10
C ALA A 148 4.54 -16.04 -1.98
N GLY A 149 4.18 -16.71 -3.09
CA GLY A 149 3.23 -17.82 -3.10
C GLY A 149 1.79 -17.40 -2.77
N VAL A 150 1.44 -16.13 -2.98
CA VAL A 150 0.10 -15.59 -2.72
C VAL A 150 -0.78 -15.87 -3.93
N ASN A 151 -1.78 -16.73 -3.74
CA ASN A 151 -2.77 -17.02 -4.77
C ASN A 151 -3.85 -15.93 -4.80
N TRP A 152 -4.28 -15.57 -6.00
CA TRP A 152 -5.34 -14.61 -6.23
C TRP A 152 -6.17 -14.99 -7.46
N THR A 153 -7.36 -14.42 -7.57
CA THR A 153 -8.23 -14.54 -8.73
C THR A 153 -8.54 -13.17 -9.31
N ALA A 154 -8.63 -13.09 -10.64
CA ALA A 154 -8.95 -11.85 -11.32
C ALA A 154 -10.40 -11.42 -11.02
N GLN A 155 -10.59 -10.21 -10.49
CA GLN A 155 -11.89 -9.56 -10.34
C GLN A 155 -12.10 -8.53 -11.44
N LYS A 156 -13.36 -8.34 -11.85
CA LYS A 156 -13.73 -7.29 -12.80
C LYS A 156 -13.67 -5.95 -12.09
N LEU A 157 -13.13 -4.93 -12.75
CA LEU A 157 -13.33 -3.56 -12.29
C LEU A 157 -14.76 -3.12 -12.41
#